data_AF-A0A816D795-F1
#
_entry.id   AF-A0A816D795-F1
#
_cell.length_a   1.000
_cell.length_b   1.000
_cell.length_c   1.000
_cell.angle_alpha   90.00
_cell.angle_beta   90.00
_cell.angle_gamma   90.00
#
_symmetry.space_group_name_H-M   'P 1'
#
loop_
_entity.id
_entity.type
_entity.pdbx_description
1 polymer ?
#
loop_
_entity_poly.entity_id
_entity_poly.type
_entity_poly.pdbx_seq_one_letter_code
_entity_poly.pdbx_strand_id
1 'polypeptide(L)'
;KTHRINTKYKNDDTRCFSINDKLNISTLTSSFLSFDMLMSNNPSPSIYLNISIHAPFEDLNRTLFLLFICGVFIDYNSGLIYSLSKIKSWKFIIEIPYSDKFKISVKENFEQILPILSIINPFSLEEVTSDNYPLFIGEQEELVARFLKAFENHKIDNMMKNEKPISFEPITNSDEARQYIYNCINKNAFELPQNKLYELSFTKFLYRRIRFFTGHFYCLNETIKNLGSTVMKQIMFN
;
A
#
# COMPACT_ATOMS: atom_id res chain seq x y z
N LYS A 1 -5.80 -0.34 -10.73
CA LYS A 1 -5.92 -1.24 -9.56
C LYS A 1 -5.05 -0.65 -8.45
N THR A 2 -5.69 0.07 -7.53
CA THR A 2 -5.15 0.42 -6.22
C THR A 2 -4.75 -0.86 -5.51
N HIS A 3 -3.64 -0.78 -4.79
CA HIS A 3 -3.01 -1.86 -4.04
C HIS A 3 -4.02 -2.77 -3.35
N ARG A 4 -3.90 -4.08 -3.60
CA ARG A 4 -4.70 -5.05 -2.87
C ARG A 4 -3.92 -5.40 -1.62
N ILE A 5 -4.28 -4.76 -0.53
CA ILE A 5 -3.74 -5.09 0.78
C ILE A 5 -4.24 -6.50 1.13
N ASN A 6 -3.29 -7.40 1.38
CA ASN A 6 -3.53 -8.68 2.01
C ASN A 6 -3.23 -8.49 3.49
N THR A 7 -4.25 -8.11 4.26
CA THR A 7 -4.19 -8.18 5.70
C THR A 7 -4.52 -9.62 6.12
N LYS A 8 -3.95 -10.08 7.25
CA LYS A 8 -4.45 -11.28 7.95
C LYS A 8 -5.91 -11.16 8.40
N TYR A 9 -6.51 -9.98 8.23
CA TYR A 9 -7.90 -9.65 8.50
C TYR A 9 -8.81 -9.80 7.30
N LYS A 10 -8.29 -10.17 6.12
CA LYS A 10 -9.12 -10.29 4.93
C LYS A 10 -9.76 -11.66 4.86
N ASN A 11 -10.85 -11.82 5.61
CA ASN A 11 -11.73 -12.97 5.53
C ASN A 11 -13.03 -12.57 4.81
N ASP A 12 -13.87 -13.54 4.42
CA ASP A 12 -15.12 -13.26 3.69
C ASP A 12 -16.08 -12.32 4.47
N ASP A 13 -15.91 -12.26 5.80
CA ASP A 13 -16.68 -11.42 6.73
C ASP A 13 -16.09 -10.01 6.94
N THR A 14 -15.07 -9.62 6.16
CA THR A 14 -14.37 -8.34 6.30
C THR A 14 -14.47 -7.48 5.05
N ARG A 15 -15.13 -6.32 5.16
CA ARG A 15 -15.16 -5.34 4.07
C ARG A 15 -14.00 -4.35 4.20
N CYS A 16 -13.19 -4.26 3.15
CA CYS A 16 -12.03 -3.35 3.09
C CYS A 16 -12.40 -2.05 2.35
N PHE A 17 -12.10 -0.92 2.97
CA PHE A 17 -12.20 0.42 2.40
C PHE A 17 -10.83 1.07 2.39
N SER A 18 -10.46 1.69 1.26
CA SER A 18 -9.24 2.49 1.17
C SER A 18 -9.61 3.95 0.98
N ILE A 19 -9.19 4.80 1.90
CA ILE A 19 -9.41 6.24 1.91
C ILE A 19 -8.08 6.89 1.55
N ASN A 20 -7.96 7.34 0.30
CA ASN A 20 -6.76 7.98 -0.23
C ASN A 20 -6.90 9.51 -0.14
N ASP A 21 -6.51 10.24 -1.18
CA ASP A 21 -6.54 11.71 -1.30
C ASP A 21 -7.94 12.33 -1.33
N LYS A 22 -9.00 11.54 -1.45
CA LYS A 22 -10.39 12.00 -1.47
C LYS A 22 -11.30 11.07 -0.68
N LEU A 23 -12.26 11.67 0.01
CA LEU A 23 -13.32 10.94 0.70
C LEU A 23 -14.60 10.98 -0.14
N ASN A 24 -14.97 9.83 -0.72
CA ASN A 24 -16.23 9.69 -1.45
C ASN A 24 -17.30 9.09 -0.52
N ILE A 25 -18.02 9.96 0.18
CA ILE A 25 -19.03 9.57 1.18
C ILE A 25 -20.17 8.78 0.53
N SER A 26 -20.59 9.12 -0.70
CA SER A 26 -21.62 8.37 -1.43
C SER A 26 -21.22 6.90 -1.61
N THR A 27 -20.00 6.67 -2.10
CA THR A 27 -19.47 5.32 -2.34
C THR A 27 -19.31 4.55 -1.04
N LEU A 28 -18.86 5.23 0.02
CA LEU A 28 -18.72 4.64 1.34
C LEU A 28 -20.09 4.21 1.88
N THR A 29 -21.08 5.10 1.83
CA THR A 29 -22.45 4.87 2.31
C THR A 29 -23.12 3.71 1.56
N SER A 30 -23.09 3.73 0.22
CA SER A 30 -23.63 2.63 -0.59
C SER A 30 -22.93 1.30 -0.32
N SER A 31 -21.62 1.33 -0.10
CA SER A 31 -20.87 0.10 0.20
C SER A 31 -21.21 -0.46 1.57
N PHE A 32 -21.38 0.39 2.60
CA PHE A 32 -21.83 -0.02 3.93
C PHE A 32 -23.23 -0.63 3.88
N LEU A 33 -24.17 0.02 3.17
CA LEU A 33 -25.51 -0.52 2.92
C LEU A 33 -25.44 -1.92 2.27
N SER A 34 -24.67 -2.04 1.19
CA SER A 34 -24.53 -3.32 0.47
C SER A 34 -23.92 -4.42 1.35
N PHE A 35 -22.93 -4.06 2.18
CA PHE A 35 -22.24 -5.02 3.04
C PHE A 35 -23.13 -5.46 4.19
N ASP A 36 -23.89 -4.53 4.78
CA ASP A 36 -24.82 -4.83 5.86
C ASP A 36 -25.94 -5.78 5.41
N MET A 37 -26.43 -5.60 4.18
CA MET A 37 -27.39 -6.52 3.53
C MET A 37 -26.78 -7.90 3.30
N LEU A 38 -25.55 -7.98 2.77
CA LEU A 38 -24.86 -9.25 2.52
C LEU A 38 -24.56 -10.01 3.82
N MET A 39 -24.31 -9.29 4.90
CA MET A 39 -23.96 -9.84 6.21
C MET A 39 -25.17 -9.90 7.16
N SER A 40 -26.39 -10.03 6.65
CA SER A 40 -27.62 -10.01 7.46
C SER A 40 -27.61 -11.02 8.60
N ASN A 41 -27.00 -12.18 8.37
CA ASN A 41 -26.96 -13.31 9.31
C ASN A 41 -25.66 -13.39 10.12
N ASN A 42 -24.69 -12.50 9.86
CA ASN A 42 -23.44 -12.48 10.61
C ASN A 42 -23.59 -11.57 11.84
N PRO A 43 -23.45 -12.11 13.07
CA PRO A 43 -23.59 -11.32 14.30
C PRO A 43 -22.39 -10.40 14.56
N SER A 44 -21.26 -10.63 13.90
CA SER A 44 -19.99 -9.94 14.14
C SER A 44 -19.28 -9.57 12.84
N PRO A 45 -19.91 -8.75 11.96
CA PRO A 45 -19.27 -8.29 10.74
C PRO A 45 -18.07 -7.41 11.05
N SER A 46 -17.08 -7.43 10.17
CA SER A 46 -15.89 -6.61 10.33
C SER A 46 -15.68 -5.64 9.16
N ILE A 47 -15.23 -4.44 9.48
CA ILE A 47 -14.93 -3.39 8.52
C ILE A 47 -13.49 -2.99 8.74
N TYR A 48 -12.71 -3.01 7.67
CA TYR A 48 -11.32 -2.59 7.67
C TYR A 48 -11.18 -1.29 6.87
N LEU A 49 -10.67 -0.24 7.50
CA LEU A 49 -10.40 1.06 6.93
C LEU A 49 -8.89 1.24 6.78
N ASN A 50 -8.39 1.27 5.55
CA ASN A 50 -7.04 1.70 5.23
C ASN A 50 -7.04 3.18 4.88
N ILE A 51 -6.45 4.01 5.72
CA ILE A 51 -6.45 5.47 5.61
C ILE A 51 -5.06 5.92 5.18
N SER A 52 -4.94 6.59 4.04
CA SER A 52 -3.67 7.16 3.56
C SER A 52 -3.24 8.38 4.37
N ILE A 53 -1.94 8.72 4.38
CA ILE A 53 -1.43 9.97 4.95
C ILE A 53 -1.96 11.20 4.19
N HIS A 54 -2.38 11.00 2.95
CA HIS A 54 -2.93 12.05 2.11
C HIS A 54 -4.45 12.20 2.28
N ALA A 55 -5.06 11.45 3.21
CA ALA A 55 -6.48 11.55 3.44
C ALA A 55 -6.88 12.95 3.89
N PRO A 56 -8.06 13.44 3.48
CA PRO A 56 -8.59 14.71 3.95
C PRO A 56 -8.99 14.54 5.42
N PHE A 57 -8.04 14.67 6.34
CA PHE A 57 -8.21 14.30 7.75
C PHE A 57 -9.31 15.09 8.45
N GLU A 58 -9.56 16.34 8.06
CA GLU A 58 -10.67 17.12 8.61
C GLU A 58 -12.03 16.49 8.29
N ASP A 59 -12.29 16.19 7.01
CA ASP A 59 -13.53 15.57 6.55
C ASP A 59 -13.64 14.12 7.03
N LEU A 60 -12.52 13.41 7.06
CA LEU A 60 -12.44 12.05 7.56
C LEU A 60 -12.77 11.99 9.05
N ASN A 61 -12.22 12.89 9.87
CA ASN A 61 -12.54 12.97 11.29
C ASN A 61 -14.04 13.20 11.52
N ARG A 62 -14.65 14.15 10.80
CA ARG A 62 -16.11 14.37 10.86
C ARG A 62 -16.89 13.12 10.45
N THR A 63 -16.46 12.44 9.41
CA THR A 63 -17.12 11.23 8.90
C THR A 63 -17.03 10.07 9.89
N LEU A 64 -15.86 9.85 10.50
CA LEU A 64 -15.69 8.85 11.54
C LEU A 64 -16.42 9.24 12.83
N PHE A 65 -16.62 10.52 13.11
CA PHE A 65 -17.48 11.00 14.21
C PHE A 65 -18.92 10.55 14.01
N LEU A 66 -19.46 10.86 12.84
CA LEU A 66 -20.81 10.44 12.50
C LEU A 66 -20.95 8.92 12.62
N LEU A 67 -19.98 8.16 12.12
CA LEU A 67 -20.04 6.70 12.19
C LEU A 67 -19.98 6.17 13.62
N PHE A 68 -18.94 6.52 14.37
CA PHE A 68 -18.63 5.84 15.62
C PHE A 68 -19.34 6.42 16.83
N ILE A 69 -19.61 7.73 16.82
CA ILE A 69 -20.30 8.41 17.92
C ILE A 69 -21.79 8.49 17.62
N CYS A 70 -22.16 8.92 16.40
CA CYS A 70 -23.57 9.06 16.04
C CYS A 70 -24.19 7.78 15.46
N GLY A 71 -23.39 6.78 15.10
CA GLY A 71 -23.88 5.52 14.53
C GLY A 71 -24.36 5.64 13.08
N VAL A 72 -24.00 6.69 12.34
CA VAL A 72 -24.57 6.99 11.02
C VAL A 72 -23.53 7.47 10.00
N PHE A 73 -23.80 7.26 8.71
CA PHE A 73 -23.26 8.07 7.62
C PHE A 73 -24.36 8.88 6.99
N ILE A 74 -24.05 10.12 6.67
CA ILE A 74 -24.96 11.02 5.96
C ILE A 74 -24.18 11.58 4.78
N ASP A 75 -24.61 11.21 3.57
CA ASP A 75 -24.16 11.86 2.36
C ASP A 75 -25.11 12.99 2.00
N TYR A 76 -24.74 14.21 2.39
CA TYR A 76 -25.54 15.41 2.10
C TYR A 76 -25.70 15.69 0.60
N ASN A 77 -24.81 15.17 -0.26
CA ASN A 77 -24.88 15.43 -1.70
C ASN A 77 -25.89 14.52 -2.40
N SER A 78 -25.98 13.25 -2.00
CA SER A 78 -26.95 12.29 -2.58
C SER A 78 -28.22 12.12 -1.76
N GLY A 79 -28.23 12.60 -0.51
CA GLY A 79 -29.29 12.35 0.46
C GLY A 79 -29.28 10.94 1.06
N LEU A 80 -28.28 10.12 0.73
CA LEU A 80 -28.17 8.76 1.27
C LEU A 80 -27.78 8.80 2.75
N ILE A 81 -28.48 8.01 3.55
CA ILE A 81 -28.21 7.83 4.98
C ILE A 81 -28.02 6.34 5.24
N TYR A 82 -26.95 6.01 5.96
CA TYR A 82 -26.71 4.69 6.51
C TYR A 82 -26.68 4.79 8.03
N SER A 83 -27.23 3.79 8.73
CA SER A 83 -27.14 3.68 10.18
C SER A 83 -26.61 2.31 10.55
N LEU A 84 -25.62 2.26 11.44
CA LEU A 84 -25.09 1.02 11.98
C LEU A 84 -26.20 0.26 12.74
N SER A 85 -26.40 -1.00 12.37
CA SER A 85 -27.30 -1.88 13.12
C SER A 85 -26.79 -2.08 14.54
N LYS A 86 -27.63 -1.77 15.53
CA LYS A 86 -27.34 -1.99 16.96
C LYS A 86 -27.37 -3.46 17.38
N ILE A 87 -27.89 -4.33 16.52
CA ILE A 87 -28.03 -5.77 16.80
C ILE A 87 -26.70 -6.50 16.52
N LYS A 88 -25.86 -5.95 15.64
CA LYS A 88 -24.59 -6.55 15.25
C LYS A 88 -23.44 -5.99 16.09
N SER A 89 -22.51 -6.87 16.48
CA SER A 89 -21.26 -6.49 17.14
C SER A 89 -20.19 -6.16 16.09
N TRP A 90 -20.23 -4.94 15.58
CA TRP A 90 -19.32 -4.50 14.52
C TRP A 90 -17.87 -4.44 15.03
N LYS A 91 -16.96 -5.11 14.32
CA LYS A 91 -15.52 -4.97 14.52
C LYS A 91 -14.95 -4.00 13.48
N PHE A 92 -14.39 -2.88 13.93
CA PHE A 92 -13.72 -1.92 13.05
C PHE A 92 -12.22 -2.08 13.16
N ILE A 93 -11.51 -2.20 12.06
CA ILE A 93 -10.06 -2.31 12.02
C ILE A 93 -9.57 -1.09 11.25
N ILE A 94 -8.78 -0.25 11.88
CA ILE A 94 -8.31 0.98 11.27
C ILE A 94 -6.80 0.90 11.13
N GLU A 95 -6.35 1.04 9.89
CA GLU A 95 -4.96 1.15 9.49
C GLU A 95 -4.67 2.61 9.10
N ILE A 96 -3.64 3.18 9.71
CA ILE A 96 -3.10 4.51 9.40
C ILE A 96 -1.59 4.36 9.21
N PRO A 97 -0.99 4.99 8.19
CA PRO A 97 0.46 4.99 8.03
C PRO A 97 1.11 5.70 9.21
N TYR A 98 2.07 5.00 9.82
CA TYR A 98 2.96 5.52 10.85
C TYR A 98 4.41 5.46 10.35
N SER A 99 5.29 6.28 10.92
CA SER A 99 6.73 6.22 10.67
C SER A 99 7.49 6.34 11.99
N ASP A 100 8.33 5.33 12.27
CA ASP A 100 9.20 5.25 13.45
C ASP A 100 10.14 6.46 13.62
N LYS A 101 10.32 7.25 12.54
CA LYS A 101 11.18 8.43 12.54
C LYS A 101 10.69 9.56 13.43
N PHE A 102 9.40 9.63 13.74
CA PHE A 102 8.88 10.75 14.54
C PHE A 102 9.07 10.58 16.05
N LYS A 103 9.52 9.42 16.55
CA LYS A 103 9.67 9.14 18.00
C LYS A 103 8.39 9.41 18.81
N ILE A 104 7.24 9.35 18.16
CA ILE A 104 5.91 9.56 18.76
C ILE A 104 5.30 8.17 18.89
N SER A 105 4.76 7.80 20.05
CA SER A 105 4.11 6.49 20.20
C SER A 105 2.89 6.38 19.27
N VAL A 106 2.50 5.15 18.90
CA VAL A 106 1.32 4.88 18.06
C VAL A 106 0.09 5.64 18.55
N LYS A 107 -0.13 5.64 19.87
CA LYS A 107 -1.25 6.33 20.51
C LYS A 107 -1.21 7.85 20.29
N GLU A 108 -0.04 8.46 20.43
CA GLU A 108 0.12 9.91 20.27
C GLU A 108 0.00 10.35 18.80
N ASN A 109 0.55 9.60 17.85
CA ASN A 109 0.38 9.91 16.42
C ASN A 109 -1.09 9.79 16.00
N PHE A 110 -1.78 8.83 16.60
CA PHE A 110 -3.18 8.56 16.35
C PHE A 110 -4.10 9.62 16.96
N GLU A 111 -3.84 10.07 18.19
CA GLU A 111 -4.52 11.21 18.82
C GLU A 111 -4.33 12.50 18.03
N GLN A 112 -3.20 12.67 17.34
CA GLN A 112 -2.95 13.82 16.47
C GLN A 112 -3.67 13.73 15.12
N ILE A 113 -3.69 12.55 14.49
CA ILE A 113 -4.24 12.39 13.14
C ILE A 113 -5.77 12.18 13.16
N LEU A 114 -6.26 11.34 14.07
CA LEU A 114 -7.68 11.05 14.25
C LEU A 114 -8.06 11.11 15.74
N PRO A 115 -8.14 12.32 16.33
CA PRO A 115 -8.40 12.51 17.76
C PRO A 115 -9.62 11.76 18.26
N ILE A 116 -10.61 11.59 17.39
CA ILE A 116 -11.86 10.93 17.72
C ILE A 116 -11.72 9.45 18.05
N LEU A 117 -10.72 8.79 17.47
CA LEU A 117 -10.52 7.38 17.70
C LEU A 117 -9.92 7.09 19.09
N SER A 118 -9.39 8.11 19.78
CA SER A 118 -9.03 8.02 21.21
C SER A 118 -10.25 7.81 22.12
N ILE A 119 -11.45 8.20 21.65
CA ILE A 119 -12.72 8.04 22.35
C ILE A 119 -13.25 6.60 22.19
N ILE A 120 -12.79 5.88 21.17
CA ILE A 120 -13.25 4.54 20.83
C ILE A 120 -12.23 3.52 21.32
N ASN A 121 -12.72 2.46 21.96
CA ASN A 121 -11.90 1.49 22.69
C ASN A 121 -10.73 0.92 21.85
N PRO A 122 -9.46 0.95 22.32
CA PRO A 122 -8.26 0.65 21.54
C PRO A 122 -8.09 -0.81 21.06
N PHE A 123 -8.92 -1.77 21.49
CA PHE A 123 -8.76 -3.21 21.14
C PHE A 123 -9.00 -3.57 19.66
N SER A 124 -9.19 -2.58 18.80
CA SER A 124 -9.56 -2.76 17.40
C SER A 124 -8.68 -1.96 16.43
N LEU A 125 -7.57 -1.42 16.93
CA LEU A 125 -6.64 -0.58 16.19
C LEU A 125 -5.32 -1.32 15.97
N GLU A 126 -4.86 -1.38 14.73
CA GLU A 126 -3.59 -2.02 14.39
C GLU A 126 -2.69 -1.09 13.60
N GLU A 127 -1.46 -0.98 14.09
CA GLU A 127 -0.38 -0.29 13.43
C GLU A 127 0.01 -1.00 12.14
N VAL A 128 0.52 -0.26 11.16
CA VAL A 128 1.16 -0.84 9.97
C VAL A 128 2.65 -0.57 10.01
N THR A 129 3.39 -1.55 10.53
CA THR A 129 4.85 -1.58 10.59
C THR A 129 5.43 -2.45 9.49
N SER A 130 6.75 -2.46 9.37
CA SER A 130 7.49 -3.44 8.56
C SER A 130 7.19 -4.88 8.98
N ASP A 131 6.92 -5.09 10.28
CA ASP A 131 6.80 -6.41 10.91
C ASP A 131 5.41 -7.03 10.77
N ASN A 132 4.35 -6.22 10.79
CA ASN A 132 2.96 -6.71 10.68
C ASN A 132 2.29 -6.38 9.33
N TYR A 133 2.98 -5.63 8.48
CA TYR A 133 2.55 -5.28 7.13
C TYR A 133 3.76 -5.28 6.19
N PRO A 134 4.23 -6.46 5.78
CA PRO A 134 5.21 -6.52 4.72
C PRO A 134 4.58 -5.96 3.43
N LEU A 135 5.25 -5.01 2.76
CA LEU A 135 4.84 -4.60 1.41
C LEU A 135 4.68 -5.86 0.55
N PHE A 136 3.51 -6.01 -0.08
CA PHE A 136 3.20 -7.18 -0.89
C PHE A 136 4.18 -7.26 -2.05
N ILE A 137 4.85 -8.38 -2.21
CA ILE A 137 5.72 -8.64 -3.36
C ILE A 137 4.80 -9.05 -4.50
N GLY A 138 4.31 -8.05 -5.23
CA GLY A 138 3.61 -8.27 -6.48
C GLY A 138 4.60 -8.46 -7.62
N GLU A 139 4.06 -8.64 -8.82
CA GLU A 139 4.85 -8.68 -10.07
C GLU A 139 5.70 -7.41 -10.28
N GLN A 140 5.31 -6.29 -9.66
CA GLN A 140 6.03 -5.01 -9.80
C GLN A 140 7.30 -5.01 -8.94
N GLU A 141 7.15 -5.34 -7.66
CA GLU A 141 8.24 -5.41 -6.69
C GLU A 141 9.24 -6.50 -7.07
N GLU A 142 8.76 -7.67 -7.52
CA GLU A 142 9.60 -8.75 -8.04
C GLU A 142 10.43 -8.28 -9.23
N LEU A 143 9.81 -7.62 -10.21
CA LEU A 143 10.51 -7.13 -11.40
C LEU A 143 11.59 -6.13 -11.02
N VAL A 144 11.28 -5.19 -10.11
CA VAL A 144 12.27 -4.21 -9.61
C VAL A 144 13.42 -4.92 -8.93
N ALA A 145 13.14 -5.80 -7.96
CA ALA A 145 14.16 -6.52 -7.21
C ALA A 145 15.04 -7.39 -8.11
N ARG A 146 14.45 -8.06 -9.11
CA ARG A 146 15.17 -8.87 -10.10
C ARG A 146 16.15 -8.05 -10.94
N PHE A 147 15.77 -6.84 -11.34
CA PHE A 147 16.66 -5.92 -12.07
C PHE A 147 17.76 -5.33 -11.17
N LEU A 148 17.43 -4.99 -9.92
CA LEU A 148 18.42 -4.56 -8.92
C LEU A 148 19.44 -5.67 -8.64
N LYS A 149 18.98 -6.92 -8.46
CA LYS A 149 19.83 -8.11 -8.32
C LYS A 149 20.73 -8.32 -9.55
N ALA A 150 20.18 -8.19 -10.75
CA ALA A 150 20.96 -8.32 -11.98
C ALA A 150 22.03 -7.22 -12.09
N PHE A 151 21.72 -5.99 -11.64
CA PHE A 151 22.65 -4.87 -11.61
C PHE A 151 23.77 -5.10 -10.59
N GLU A 152 23.44 -5.47 -9.34
CA GLU A 152 24.44 -5.75 -8.30
C GLU A 152 25.36 -6.93 -8.67
N ASN A 153 24.84 -7.94 -9.38
CA ASN A 153 25.62 -9.09 -9.84
C ASN A 153 26.30 -8.89 -11.21
N HIS A 154 26.27 -7.67 -11.77
CA HIS A 154 26.79 -7.35 -13.12
C HIS A 154 26.19 -8.20 -14.26
N LYS A 155 25.10 -8.94 -14.03
CA LYS A 155 24.37 -9.72 -15.04
C LYS A 155 23.50 -8.82 -15.93
N ILE A 156 23.24 -7.59 -15.52
CA ILE A 156 22.48 -6.59 -16.28
C ILE A 156 23.15 -6.19 -17.61
N ASP A 157 24.42 -6.53 -17.83
CA ASP A 157 25.11 -6.22 -19.08
C ASP A 157 25.20 -7.43 -20.02
N ASN A 158 24.48 -8.50 -19.70
CA ASN A 158 24.34 -9.65 -20.58
C ASN A 158 23.74 -9.22 -21.92
N MET A 159 24.30 -9.76 -22.99
CA MET A 159 23.78 -9.63 -24.36
C MET A 159 23.04 -10.90 -24.74
N MET A 160 22.12 -10.78 -25.69
CA MET A 160 21.42 -11.91 -26.27
C MET A 160 22.44 -12.93 -26.83
N LYS A 161 22.23 -14.22 -26.55
CA LYS A 161 23.09 -15.30 -27.05
C LYS A 161 22.23 -16.37 -27.69
N ASN A 162 22.61 -16.81 -28.90
CA ASN A 162 21.94 -17.90 -29.61
C ASN A 162 20.42 -17.68 -29.72
N GLU A 163 20.00 -16.47 -30.10
CA GLU A 163 18.59 -16.09 -30.25
C GLU A 163 17.74 -16.21 -28.97
N LYS A 164 18.37 -16.42 -27.79
CA LYS A 164 17.68 -16.46 -26.51
C LYS A 164 17.61 -15.06 -25.90
N PRO A 165 16.41 -14.49 -25.71
CA PRO A 165 16.25 -13.18 -25.10
C PRO A 165 16.91 -13.12 -23.72
N ILE A 166 17.44 -11.95 -23.38
CA ILE A 166 17.98 -11.70 -22.04
C ILE A 166 16.85 -11.86 -21.04
N SER A 167 17.03 -12.78 -20.09
CA SER A 167 16.13 -13.00 -18.98
C SER A 167 16.93 -13.13 -17.69
N PHE A 168 16.31 -12.70 -16.60
CA PHE A 168 16.86 -12.79 -15.26
C PHE A 168 16.03 -13.76 -14.43
N GLU A 169 16.72 -14.52 -13.58
CA GLU A 169 16.09 -15.47 -12.67
C GLU A 169 15.05 -14.74 -11.79
N PRO A 170 13.79 -15.23 -11.77
CA PRO A 170 12.77 -14.70 -10.87
C PRO A 170 13.20 -14.79 -9.41
N ILE A 171 12.82 -13.80 -8.61
CA ILE A 171 13.02 -13.85 -7.16
C ILE A 171 11.76 -14.43 -6.51
N THR A 172 11.86 -15.64 -5.94
CA THR A 172 10.74 -16.31 -5.28
C THR A 172 10.65 -16.00 -3.79
N ASN A 173 11.77 -15.65 -3.16
CA ASN A 173 11.82 -15.27 -1.76
C ASN A 173 11.45 -13.78 -1.60
N SER A 174 10.35 -13.52 -0.88
CA SER A 174 9.86 -12.18 -0.64
C SER A 174 10.83 -11.30 0.16
N ASP A 175 11.54 -11.87 1.13
CA ASP A 175 12.47 -11.12 1.97
C ASP A 175 13.74 -10.76 1.20
N GLU A 176 14.22 -11.68 0.36
CA GLU A 176 15.31 -11.40 -0.59
C GLU A 176 14.94 -10.22 -1.50
N ALA A 177 13.75 -10.23 -2.10
CA ALA A 177 13.33 -9.15 -2.98
C ALA A 177 13.17 -7.80 -2.26
N ARG A 178 12.64 -7.78 -1.02
CA ARG A 178 12.62 -6.56 -0.19
C ARG A 178 14.02 -6.04 0.07
N GLN A 179 14.96 -6.93 0.35
CA GLN A 179 16.31 -6.52 0.70
C GLN A 179 17.02 -5.79 -0.45
N TYR A 180 16.83 -6.23 -1.70
CA TYR A 180 17.36 -5.49 -2.86
C TYR A 180 16.76 -4.08 -2.98
N ILE A 181 15.45 -3.92 -2.77
CA ILE A 181 14.76 -2.63 -2.83
C ILE A 181 15.27 -1.71 -1.71
N TYR A 182 15.31 -2.20 -0.48
CA TYR A 182 15.79 -1.43 0.68
C TYR A 182 17.27 -1.06 0.55
N ASN A 183 18.11 -1.97 0.05
CA ASN A 183 19.51 -1.65 -0.24
C ASN A 183 19.63 -0.53 -1.27
N CYS A 184 18.81 -0.55 -2.33
CA CYS A 184 18.78 0.52 -3.32
C CYS A 184 18.34 1.87 -2.71
N ILE A 185 17.30 1.87 -1.88
CA ILE A 185 16.84 3.07 -1.17
C ILE A 185 17.92 3.56 -0.20
N ASN A 186 18.56 2.70 0.56
CA ASN A 186 19.58 3.12 1.53
C ASN A 186 20.84 3.64 0.85
N LYS A 187 21.21 3.13 -0.33
CA LYS A 187 22.41 3.57 -1.07
C LYS A 187 22.17 4.85 -1.88
N ASN A 188 21.03 4.94 -2.56
CA ASN A 188 20.76 5.98 -3.56
C ASN A 188 19.71 7.00 -3.09
N ALA A 189 18.83 6.53 -2.21
CA ALA A 189 17.65 7.16 -1.65
C ALA A 189 17.81 7.92 -0.30
N PHE A 190 19.01 7.96 0.29
CA PHE A 190 19.16 8.03 1.76
C PHE A 190 18.60 9.30 2.41
N GLU A 191 18.65 10.42 1.69
CA GLU A 191 18.16 11.73 2.14
C GLU A 191 16.64 11.80 2.21
N LEU A 192 15.95 10.88 1.56
CA LEU A 192 14.50 10.90 1.45
C LEU A 192 13.85 10.28 2.70
N PRO A 193 12.60 10.66 2.99
CA PRO A 193 11.87 10.11 4.11
C PRO A 193 11.85 8.58 4.04
N GLN A 194 12.37 7.91 5.08
CA GLN A 194 12.35 6.44 5.15
C GLN A 194 11.04 6.06 5.82
N ASN A 195 9.97 6.26 5.07
CA ASN A 195 8.64 5.83 5.43
C ASN A 195 8.08 4.97 4.30
N LYS A 196 7.12 4.14 4.66
CA LYS A 196 6.55 3.13 3.77
C LYS A 196 5.94 3.69 2.48
N LEU A 197 5.41 4.91 2.54
CA LEU A 197 4.85 5.58 1.37
C LEU A 197 5.93 6.02 0.40
N TYR A 198 7.05 6.49 0.92
CA TYR A 198 8.21 6.81 0.11
C TYR A 198 8.80 5.54 -0.51
N GLU A 199 8.98 4.47 0.27
CA GLU A 199 9.45 3.18 -0.23
C GLU A 199 8.56 2.65 -1.36
N LEU A 200 7.24 2.72 -1.19
CA LEU A 200 6.28 2.31 -2.19
C LEU A 200 6.30 3.21 -3.43
N SER A 201 6.40 4.52 -3.25
CA SER A 201 6.47 5.48 -4.34
C SER A 201 7.76 5.32 -5.14
N PHE A 202 8.88 5.12 -4.45
CA PHE A 202 10.19 4.85 -5.02
C PHE A 202 10.19 3.52 -5.79
N THR A 203 9.62 2.46 -5.22
CA THR A 203 9.50 1.16 -5.90
C THR A 203 8.65 1.26 -7.15
N LYS A 204 7.52 1.98 -7.11
CA LYS A 204 6.70 2.25 -8.31
C LYS A 204 7.44 3.09 -9.36
N PHE A 205 8.22 4.06 -8.92
CA PHE A 205 9.04 4.89 -9.79
C PHE A 205 10.06 4.02 -10.55
N LEU A 206 10.79 3.16 -9.83
CA LEU A 206 11.70 2.19 -10.43
C LEU A 206 10.96 1.23 -11.37
N TYR A 207 9.83 0.67 -10.93
CA TYR A 207 9.03 -0.25 -11.75
C TYR A 207 8.62 0.36 -13.08
N ARG A 208 8.13 1.61 -13.10
CA ARG A 208 7.71 2.28 -14.34
C ARG A 208 8.88 2.42 -15.32
N ARG A 209 10.05 2.80 -14.82
CA ARG A 209 11.26 3.01 -15.63
C ARG A 209 11.87 1.69 -16.11
N ILE A 210 11.93 0.69 -15.24
CA ILE A 210 12.37 -0.67 -15.60
C ILE A 210 11.42 -1.25 -16.64
N ARG A 211 10.11 -1.15 -16.43
CA ARG A 211 9.11 -1.65 -17.38
C ARG A 211 9.24 -0.99 -18.75
N PHE A 212 9.49 0.32 -18.79
CA PHE A 212 9.76 1.04 -20.03
C PHE A 212 11.01 0.49 -20.73
N PHE A 213 12.09 0.28 -19.98
CA PHE A 213 13.34 -0.28 -20.50
C PHE A 213 13.18 -1.73 -21.00
N THR A 214 12.50 -2.59 -20.25
CA THR A 214 12.19 -3.97 -20.64
C THR A 214 11.15 -4.06 -21.74
N GLY A 215 10.47 -2.94 -22.04
CA GLY A 215 9.25 -2.88 -22.82
C GLY A 215 9.33 -3.64 -24.12
N HIS A 216 10.34 -3.43 -24.96
CA HIS A 216 10.43 -4.07 -26.30
C HIS A 216 11.87 -4.36 -26.80
N PHE A 217 12.93 -3.75 -26.24
CA PHE A 217 14.24 -3.73 -26.92
C PHE A 217 15.41 -4.24 -26.10
N TYR A 218 15.37 -4.10 -24.77
CA TYR A 218 16.49 -4.54 -23.95
C TYR A 218 16.73 -6.05 -24.01
N CYS A 219 15.67 -6.86 -24.02
CA CYS A 219 15.80 -8.32 -24.08
C CYS A 219 16.43 -8.83 -25.39
N LEU A 220 16.44 -7.99 -26.43
CA LEU A 220 17.03 -8.25 -27.74
C LEU A 220 18.39 -7.55 -27.92
N ASN A 221 19.00 -7.02 -26.86
CA ASN A 221 20.28 -6.33 -26.98
C ASN A 221 21.40 -7.29 -27.38
N GLU A 222 21.87 -7.18 -28.62
CA GLU A 222 22.97 -7.98 -29.17
C GLU A 222 24.32 -7.24 -29.18
N THR A 223 24.30 -5.90 -29.22
CA THR A 223 25.45 -5.11 -29.66
C THR A 223 25.95 -4.10 -28.65
N ILE A 224 25.08 -3.56 -27.79
CA ILE A 224 25.45 -2.47 -26.88
C ILE A 224 25.98 -3.06 -25.57
N LYS A 225 27.30 -3.04 -25.42
CA LYS A 225 27.98 -3.38 -24.16
C LYS A 225 27.59 -2.35 -23.09
N ASN A 226 27.40 -2.81 -21.85
CA ASN A 226 27.08 -1.97 -20.69
C ASN A 226 25.75 -1.20 -20.77
N LEU A 227 24.84 -1.57 -21.69
CA LEU A 227 23.54 -0.91 -21.85
C LEU A 227 22.75 -0.94 -20.53
N GLY A 228 22.67 -2.11 -19.90
CA GLY A 228 21.89 -2.29 -18.68
C GLY A 228 22.45 -1.49 -17.52
N SER A 229 23.77 -1.51 -17.30
CA SER A 229 24.41 -0.73 -16.24
C SER A 229 24.25 0.78 -16.48
N THR A 230 24.36 1.23 -17.72
CA THR A 230 24.20 2.65 -18.08
C THR A 230 22.77 3.12 -17.80
N VAL A 231 21.78 2.35 -18.24
CA VAL A 231 20.37 2.68 -18.02
C VAL A 231 19.98 2.56 -16.56
N MET A 232 20.39 1.49 -15.86
CA MET A 232 20.07 1.32 -14.44
C MET A 232 20.60 2.47 -13.59
N LYS A 233 21.80 3.00 -13.89
CA LYS A 233 22.29 4.23 -13.25
C LYS A 233 21.34 5.40 -13.49
N GLN A 234 20.91 5.64 -14.73
CA GLN A 234 19.94 6.70 -15.01
C GLN A 234 18.59 6.47 -14.31
N ILE A 235 18.14 5.22 -14.22
CA ILE A 235 16.89 4.86 -13.55
C ILE A 235 16.94 5.18 -12.06
N MET A 236 18.09 4.98 -11.41
CA MET A 236 18.27 5.16 -9.96
C MET A 236 18.71 6.58 -9.56
N PHE A 237 19.42 7.32 -10.42
CA PHE A 237 20.10 8.58 -10.07
C PHE A 237 19.54 9.85 -10.74
N ASN A 238 18.63 9.74 -11.72
CA ASN A 238 17.83 10.86 -12.28
C ASN A 238 16.37 10.74 -11.87
#